data_AF-A0A3D2J7X8-F1
#
_entry.id   AF-A0A3D2J7X8-F1
#
_cell.length_a   1.000
_cell.length_b   1.000
_cell.length_c   1.000
_cell.angle_alpha   90.00
_cell.angle_beta   90.00
_cell.angle_gamma   90.00
#
_symmetry.space_group_name_H-M   'P 1'
#
loop_
_entity.id
_entity.type
_entity.pdbx_description
1 polymer ?
#
loop_
_entity_poly.entity_id
_entity_poly.type
_entity_poly.pdbx_seq_one_letter_code
_entity_poly.pdbx_strand_id
1 'polypeptide(L)'
;MHLGNIARLSNARTRSISAENPIGAKGQGGMAMTGTGAFAARELGQGWKISPSINIAPGDTITLADIQEPGAIQHFWMTTHPNFWRKLVIRAYWDGEEHPSIECPLGDFFVNGWCECCNVNSLPIVVAPAGGMNSYWEMPFRKSARLTIENLSTESAVL
;
A
#
# COMPACT_ATOMS: atom_id res chain seq x y z
N MET A 1 -12.85 -5.33 -12.53
CA MET A 1 -13.00 -6.68 -13.17
C MET A 1 -14.11 -7.42 -12.42
N HIS A 2 -15.00 -8.19 -13.06
CA HIS A 2 -16.05 -8.95 -12.37
C HIS A 2 -16.19 -10.37 -12.93
N LEU A 3 -16.78 -11.30 -12.15
CA LEU A 3 -16.85 -12.73 -12.48
C LEU A 3 -17.35 -13.01 -13.91
N GLY A 4 -18.38 -12.29 -14.37
CA GLY A 4 -18.94 -12.46 -15.72
C GLY A 4 -17.99 -12.13 -16.88
N ASN A 5 -16.85 -11.47 -16.62
CA ASN A 5 -15.89 -11.05 -17.66
C ASN A 5 -14.46 -11.58 -17.41
N ILE A 6 -14.24 -12.48 -16.44
CA ILE A 6 -12.90 -12.93 -16.06
C ILE A 6 -12.14 -13.63 -17.20
N ALA A 7 -12.85 -14.32 -18.09
CA ALA A 7 -12.25 -15.03 -19.22
C ALA A 7 -11.93 -14.12 -20.42
N ARG A 8 -12.27 -12.83 -20.36
CA ARG A 8 -12.06 -11.90 -21.47
C ARG A 8 -10.67 -11.28 -21.42
N LEU A 9 -10.06 -11.11 -22.59
CA LEU A 9 -8.84 -10.33 -22.72
C LEU A 9 -9.13 -8.84 -22.51
N SER A 10 -8.16 -8.15 -21.91
CA SER A 10 -8.20 -6.71 -21.68
C SER A 10 -6.95 -6.05 -22.25
N ASN A 11 -7.12 -4.84 -22.78
CA ASN A 11 -6.01 -3.99 -23.21
C ASN A 11 -5.42 -3.16 -22.04
N ALA A 12 -5.89 -3.37 -20.81
CA ALA A 12 -5.36 -2.69 -19.63
C ALA A 12 -3.90 -3.04 -19.37
N ARG A 13 -3.15 -2.08 -18.84
CA ARG A 13 -1.77 -2.27 -18.40
C ARG A 13 -1.75 -2.38 -16.89
N THR A 14 -1.26 -3.50 -16.36
CA THR A 14 -1.10 -3.67 -14.92
C THR A 14 0.25 -3.13 -14.46
N ARG A 15 0.26 -2.50 -13.29
CA ARG A 15 1.43 -2.00 -12.58
C ARG A 15 1.31 -2.41 -11.11
N SER A 16 2.44 -2.51 -10.42
CA SER A 16 2.49 -2.79 -8.99
C SER A 16 3.53 -1.88 -8.37
N ILE A 17 3.08 -0.95 -7.52
CA ILE A 17 3.92 -0.06 -6.74
C ILE A 17 4.17 -0.73 -5.39
N SER A 18 5.43 -0.74 -4.95
CA SER A 18 5.85 -1.30 -3.68
C SER A 18 7.09 -0.60 -3.17
N ALA A 19 7.53 -0.92 -1.94
CA ALA A 19 8.79 -0.43 -1.38
C ALA A 19 10.02 -0.74 -2.26
N GLU A 20 9.97 -1.79 -3.09
CA GLU A 20 11.04 -2.15 -4.03
C GLU A 20 10.83 -1.62 -5.45
N ASN A 21 9.65 -1.09 -5.75
CA ASN A 21 9.32 -0.49 -7.04
C ASN A 21 8.42 0.75 -6.84
N PRO A 22 8.96 1.86 -6.31
CA PRO A 22 8.14 3.01 -5.90
C PRO A 22 7.37 3.69 -7.04
N ILE A 23 7.85 3.52 -8.28
CA ILE A 23 7.20 4.07 -9.49
C ILE A 23 6.38 3.03 -10.26
N GLY A 24 6.37 1.76 -9.80
CA GLY A 24 5.63 0.67 -10.43
C GLY A 24 6.09 0.29 -11.84
N ALA A 25 7.30 0.66 -12.25
CA ALA A 25 7.81 0.46 -13.60
C ALA A 25 7.99 -1.03 -13.95
N LYS A 26 7.82 -1.38 -15.23
CA LYS A 26 7.92 -2.75 -15.72
C LYS A 26 9.33 -3.29 -15.49
N GLY A 27 9.43 -4.44 -14.82
CA GLY A 27 10.71 -5.13 -14.58
C GLY A 27 11.60 -4.45 -13.53
N GLN A 28 11.07 -3.51 -12.75
CA GLN A 28 11.84 -2.80 -11.72
C GLN A 28 11.63 -3.33 -10.29
N GLY A 29 10.80 -4.37 -10.10
CA GLY A 29 10.65 -5.03 -8.80
C GLY A 29 11.89 -5.88 -8.45
N GLY A 30 12.24 -5.92 -7.16
CA GLY A 30 13.38 -6.72 -6.66
C GLY A 30 14.76 -6.17 -7.06
N MET A 31 14.83 -4.92 -7.53
CA MET A 31 16.07 -4.30 -7.98
C MET A 31 16.88 -3.64 -6.85
N ALA A 32 16.35 -3.61 -5.62
CA ALA A 32 16.99 -2.98 -4.47
C ALA A 32 18.29 -3.70 -4.08
N MET A 33 19.31 -2.93 -3.72
CA MET A 33 20.59 -3.43 -3.20
C MET A 33 20.77 -3.16 -1.70
N THR A 34 19.92 -2.31 -1.14
CA THR A 34 19.89 -1.92 0.28
C THR A 34 18.44 -1.80 0.70
N GLY A 35 18.13 -2.00 1.98
CA GLY A 35 16.77 -1.88 2.49
C GLY A 35 16.58 -2.65 3.78
N THR A 36 15.34 -2.67 4.26
CA THR A 36 14.96 -3.31 5.54
C THR A 36 15.18 -4.82 5.57
N GLY A 37 15.24 -5.47 4.40
CA GLY A 37 15.51 -6.90 4.23
C GLY A 37 16.98 -7.24 3.92
N ALA A 38 17.87 -6.25 3.77
CA ALA A 38 19.22 -6.48 3.27
C ALA A 38 20.04 -7.48 4.10
N PHE A 39 19.93 -7.44 5.44
CA PHE A 39 20.63 -8.39 6.30
C PHE A 39 20.14 -9.83 6.12
N ALA A 40 18.83 -10.02 5.95
CA ALA A 40 18.23 -11.34 5.71
C ALA A 40 18.59 -11.87 4.32
N ALA A 41 18.70 -10.99 3.32
CA ALA A 41 19.05 -11.32 1.94
C ALA A 41 20.55 -11.23 1.62
N ARG A 42 21.41 -11.10 2.63
CA ARG A 42 22.87 -10.82 2.47
C ARG A 42 23.64 -11.82 1.60
N GLU A 43 23.14 -13.06 1.49
CA GLU A 43 23.75 -14.15 0.69
C GLU A 43 23.01 -14.42 -0.63
N LEU A 44 21.90 -13.71 -0.89
CA LEU A 44 20.99 -13.98 -1.99
C LEU A 44 21.13 -12.99 -3.16
N GLY A 45 21.42 -11.72 -2.86
CA GLY A 45 21.69 -10.69 -3.86
C GLY A 45 20.45 -10.11 -4.57
N GLN A 46 20.69 -9.34 -5.64
CA GLN A 46 19.66 -8.65 -6.42
C GLN A 46 18.62 -9.64 -7.00
N GLY A 47 17.34 -9.25 -7.01
CA GLY A 47 16.21 -10.10 -7.40
C GLY A 47 15.45 -10.71 -6.22
N TRP A 48 16.04 -10.68 -5.02
CA TRP A 48 15.38 -11.03 -3.76
C TRP A 48 14.76 -9.80 -3.08
N LYS A 49 13.88 -10.05 -2.10
CA LYS A 49 13.20 -9.01 -1.30
C LYS A 49 14.17 -8.31 -0.33
N ILE A 50 15.00 -7.42 -0.86
CA ILE A 50 16.02 -6.66 -0.13
C ILE A 50 15.41 -5.43 0.57
N SER A 51 14.36 -4.84 0.02
CA SER A 51 13.68 -3.68 0.62
C SER A 51 12.15 -3.86 0.69
N PRO A 52 11.64 -4.87 1.41
CA PRO A 52 10.22 -5.23 1.39
C PRO A 52 9.32 -4.21 2.10
N SER A 53 9.87 -3.28 2.87
CA SER A 53 9.14 -2.30 3.68
C SER A 53 9.83 -0.94 3.67
N ILE A 54 9.11 0.08 4.13
CA ILE A 54 9.60 1.43 4.34
C ILE A 54 9.62 1.78 5.84
N ASN A 55 10.57 2.63 6.23
CA ASN A 55 10.57 3.25 7.56
C ASN A 55 9.94 4.64 7.44
N ILE A 56 9.01 4.94 8.34
CA ILE A 56 8.34 6.23 8.42
C ILE A 56 8.77 6.88 9.73
N ALA A 57 9.49 8.00 9.66
CA ALA A 57 9.94 8.67 10.87
C ALA A 57 8.76 9.32 11.62
N PRO A 58 8.93 9.67 12.90
CA PRO A 58 7.93 10.43 13.65
C PRO A 58 7.58 11.75 12.95
N GLY A 59 6.30 12.02 12.73
CA GLY A 59 5.80 13.24 12.07
C GLY A 59 5.95 13.27 10.54
N ASP A 60 6.63 12.28 9.95
CA ASP A 60 6.85 12.26 8.50
C ASP A 60 5.61 11.81 7.73
N THR A 61 5.50 12.33 6.50
CA THR A 61 4.55 11.87 5.49
C THR A 61 5.30 11.30 4.31
N ILE A 62 4.94 10.07 3.90
CA ILE A 62 5.52 9.40 2.73
C ILE A 62 4.45 9.21 1.66
N THR A 63 4.83 9.44 0.41
CA THR A 63 4.02 9.09 -0.75
C THR A 63 4.18 7.59 -1.07
N LEU A 64 3.09 6.85 -0.93
CA LEU A 64 3.01 5.41 -1.23
C LEU A 64 2.84 5.14 -2.72
N ALA A 65 2.10 6.02 -3.41
CA ALA A 65 1.90 5.96 -4.85
C ALA A 65 1.68 7.36 -5.40
N ASP A 66 2.29 7.64 -6.56
CA ASP A 66 2.07 8.85 -7.34
C ASP A 66 1.91 8.45 -8.81
N ILE A 67 0.66 8.39 -9.26
CA ILE A 67 0.26 7.87 -10.57
C ILE A 67 -0.23 9.05 -11.42
N GLN A 68 0.38 9.23 -12.59
CA GLN A 68 0.16 10.37 -13.48
C GLN A 68 -0.55 9.99 -14.79
N GLU A 69 -1.28 8.87 -14.79
CA GLU A 69 -2.04 8.35 -15.93
C GLU A 69 -3.44 7.87 -15.48
N PRO A 70 -4.47 7.84 -16.35
CA PRO A 70 -5.77 7.28 -16.01
C PRO A 70 -5.68 5.81 -15.60
N GLY A 71 -6.46 5.41 -14.59
CA GLY A 71 -6.44 4.04 -14.11
C GLY A 71 -7.43 3.77 -12.99
N ALA A 72 -7.25 2.61 -12.36
CA ALA A 72 -7.96 2.25 -11.14
C ALA A 72 -7.02 1.45 -10.24
N ILE A 73 -6.96 1.83 -8.96
CA ILE A 73 -6.39 0.97 -7.93
C ILE A 73 -7.42 -0.13 -7.67
N GLN A 74 -7.03 -1.38 -7.90
CA GLN A 74 -7.90 -2.55 -7.72
C GLN A 74 -7.55 -3.38 -6.50
N HIS A 75 -6.31 -3.23 -6.00
CA HIS A 75 -5.84 -3.90 -4.81
C HIS A 75 -4.70 -3.09 -4.20
N PHE A 76 -4.71 -2.97 -2.88
CA PHE A 76 -3.48 -2.73 -2.15
C PHE A 76 -3.45 -3.55 -0.86
N TRP A 77 -2.22 -3.93 -0.50
CA TRP A 77 -1.90 -4.71 0.68
C TRP A 77 -0.86 -3.96 1.51
N MET A 78 -0.99 -4.03 2.82
CA MET A 78 0.01 -3.54 3.75
C MET A 78 -0.06 -4.27 5.08
N THR A 79 1.00 -4.16 5.87
CA THR A 79 1.04 -4.65 7.24
C THR A 79 1.91 -3.74 8.09
N THR A 80 1.55 -3.57 9.36
CA THR A 80 2.39 -2.86 10.33
C THR A 80 1.97 -3.30 11.73
N HIS A 81 2.81 -3.01 12.72
CA HIS A 81 2.53 -3.35 14.10
C HIS A 81 1.23 -2.67 14.59
N PRO A 82 0.34 -3.36 15.32
CA PRO A 82 -0.95 -2.82 15.76
C PRO A 82 -0.88 -1.48 16.52
N ASN A 83 0.23 -1.22 17.23
CA ASN A 83 0.49 0.06 17.90
C ASN A 83 0.43 1.29 16.98
N PHE A 84 0.56 1.11 15.67
CA PHE A 84 0.53 2.17 14.67
C PHE A 84 -0.81 2.32 13.95
N TRP A 85 -1.77 1.41 14.15
CA TRP A 85 -3.00 1.37 13.36
C TRP A 85 -3.86 2.63 13.45
N ARG A 86 -3.87 3.30 14.61
CA ARG A 86 -4.52 4.61 14.77
C ARG A 86 -3.58 5.81 14.80
N LYS A 87 -2.29 5.57 14.57
CA LYS A 87 -1.24 6.60 14.54
C LYS A 87 -0.74 6.87 13.12
N LEU A 88 -0.93 5.94 12.20
CA LEU A 88 -0.73 6.15 10.77
C LEU A 88 -2.05 6.60 10.14
N VAL A 89 -2.02 7.70 9.40
CA VAL A 89 -3.17 8.23 8.65
C VAL A 89 -2.92 8.01 7.17
N ILE A 90 -3.79 7.22 6.53
CA ILE A 90 -3.77 7.02 5.08
C ILE A 90 -4.61 8.10 4.41
N ARG A 91 -4.08 8.67 3.32
CA ARG A 91 -4.79 9.62 2.47
C ARG A 91 -4.73 9.23 1.01
N ALA A 92 -5.83 9.44 0.30
CA ALA A 92 -5.87 9.29 -1.15
C ALA A 92 -6.46 10.55 -1.79
N TYR A 93 -5.83 10.99 -2.88
CA TYR A 93 -6.20 12.15 -3.66
C TYR A 93 -6.42 11.72 -5.11
N TRP A 94 -7.54 12.12 -5.71
CA TRP A 94 -7.86 11.82 -7.10
C TRP A 94 -7.77 13.06 -7.99
N ASP A 95 -7.23 12.88 -9.20
CA ASP A 95 -7.27 13.86 -10.28
C ASP A 95 -6.73 15.26 -9.95
N GLY A 96 -5.77 15.33 -9.01
CA GLY A 96 -5.11 16.57 -8.58
C GLY A 96 -5.90 17.40 -7.58
N GLU A 97 -6.88 16.82 -6.88
CA GLU A 97 -7.62 17.50 -5.84
C GLU A 97 -6.73 17.97 -4.66
N GLU A 98 -7.08 19.11 -4.08
CA GLU A 98 -6.38 19.70 -2.94
C GLU A 98 -6.65 18.93 -1.64
N HIS A 99 -7.90 18.53 -1.42
CA HIS A 99 -8.34 17.82 -0.22
C HIS A 99 -8.47 16.32 -0.49
N PRO A 100 -8.03 15.44 0.43
CA PRO A 100 -8.10 14.00 0.21
C PRO A 100 -9.54 13.50 0.22
N SER A 101 -9.91 12.69 -0.77
CA SER A 101 -11.19 11.97 -0.80
C SER A 101 -11.26 10.81 0.20
N ILE A 102 -10.11 10.25 0.59
CA ILE A 102 -9.99 9.26 1.67
C ILE A 102 -9.04 9.83 2.70
N GLU A 103 -9.46 9.95 3.96
CA GLU A 103 -8.61 10.34 5.08
C GLU A 103 -9.11 9.64 6.34
N CYS A 104 -8.35 8.66 6.83
CA CYS A 104 -8.67 7.95 8.07
C CYS A 104 -7.43 7.26 8.65
N PRO A 105 -7.48 6.87 9.94
CA PRO A 105 -6.44 6.04 10.49
C PRO A 105 -6.37 4.68 9.78
N LEU A 106 -5.17 4.14 9.68
CA LEU A 106 -4.87 2.94 8.89
C LEU A 106 -5.71 1.73 9.30
N GLY A 107 -5.80 1.45 10.61
CA GLY A 107 -6.59 0.33 11.13
C GLY A 107 -8.08 0.47 10.85
N ASP A 108 -8.62 1.67 11.02
CA ASP A 108 -10.02 1.99 10.77
C ASP A 108 -10.41 1.74 9.30
N PHE A 109 -9.54 2.11 8.35
CA PHE A 109 -9.72 1.80 6.93
C PHE A 109 -9.90 0.29 6.68
N PHE A 110 -9.17 -0.55 7.43
CA PHE A 110 -9.21 -2.01 7.34
C PHE A 110 -10.13 -2.68 8.39
N VAL A 111 -11.09 -1.94 8.96
CA VAL A 111 -12.10 -2.46 9.90
C VAL A 111 -11.49 -3.00 11.21
N ASN A 112 -10.32 -2.47 11.59
CA ASN A 112 -9.57 -2.82 12.80
C ASN A 112 -9.30 -1.57 13.68
N GLY A 113 -10.37 -0.85 14.03
CA GLY A 113 -10.32 0.45 14.71
C GLY A 113 -10.03 0.42 16.23
N TRP A 114 -9.76 -0.74 16.83
CA TRP A 114 -9.39 -0.84 18.26
C TRP A 114 -7.91 -1.17 18.49
N CYS A 115 -7.09 -1.11 17.44
CA CYS A 115 -5.67 -1.50 17.51
C CYS A 115 -5.46 -2.94 18.02
N GLU A 116 -6.47 -3.80 17.83
CA GLU A 116 -6.44 -5.22 18.16
C GLU A 116 -6.60 -6.01 16.86
N CYS A 117 -5.72 -6.98 16.64
CA CYS A 117 -5.72 -7.75 15.41
C CYS A 117 -6.92 -8.71 15.36
N CYS A 118 -7.91 -8.33 14.56
CA CYS A 118 -9.07 -9.15 14.24
C CYS A 118 -9.02 -9.59 12.78
N ASN A 119 -9.28 -10.88 12.55
CA ASN A 119 -9.44 -11.38 11.20
C ASN A 119 -10.72 -10.79 10.60
N VAL A 120 -10.62 -10.24 9.40
CA VAL A 120 -11.76 -9.72 8.63
C VAL A 120 -11.83 -10.52 7.34
N ASN A 121 -13.00 -11.06 7.03
CA ASN A 121 -13.24 -11.78 5.79
C ASN A 121 -14.51 -11.22 5.14
N SER A 122 -14.32 -10.29 4.21
CA SER A 122 -15.40 -9.65 3.44
C SER A 122 -14.97 -9.51 1.98
N LEU A 123 -15.91 -9.14 1.11
CA LEU A 123 -15.61 -8.93 -0.31
C LEU A 123 -14.58 -7.79 -0.53
N PRO A 124 -14.76 -6.57 0.04
CA PRO A 124 -13.83 -5.47 -0.22
C PRO A 124 -12.63 -5.41 0.72
N ILE A 125 -12.72 -5.93 1.95
CA ILE A 125 -11.64 -5.87 2.95
C ILE A 125 -11.37 -7.26 3.51
N VAL A 126 -10.08 -7.64 3.53
CA VAL A 126 -9.61 -8.85 4.19
C VAL A 126 -8.44 -8.52 5.10
N VAL A 127 -8.55 -8.87 6.38
CA VAL A 127 -7.41 -8.87 7.30
C VAL A 127 -7.08 -10.33 7.60
N ALA A 128 -6.01 -10.81 6.97
CA ALA A 128 -5.55 -12.18 7.07
C ALA A 128 -4.87 -12.44 8.42
N PRO A 129 -4.72 -13.72 8.83
CA PRO A 129 -3.98 -14.08 10.04
C PRO A 129 -2.60 -13.38 10.09
N ALA A 130 -2.21 -12.95 11.28
CA ALA A 130 -1.00 -12.16 11.54
C ALA A 130 -0.97 -10.73 10.95
N GLY A 131 -2.13 -10.15 10.59
CA GLY A 131 -2.24 -8.71 10.31
C GLY A 131 -1.92 -8.31 8.86
N GLY A 132 -2.15 -9.20 7.90
CA GLY A 132 -2.06 -8.87 6.48
C GLY A 132 -3.32 -8.16 5.99
N MET A 133 -3.27 -6.83 5.87
CA MET A 133 -4.42 -5.99 5.54
C MET A 133 -4.55 -5.82 4.02
N ASN A 134 -5.70 -6.19 3.46
CA ASN A 134 -6.00 -6.15 2.03
C ASN A 134 -7.25 -5.32 1.77
N SER A 135 -7.18 -4.49 0.73
CA SER A 135 -8.33 -3.78 0.17
C SER A 135 -8.51 -4.14 -1.29
N TYR A 136 -9.74 -4.48 -1.66
CA TYR A 136 -10.19 -4.80 -3.01
C TYR A 136 -11.24 -3.80 -3.51
N TRP A 137 -11.37 -2.65 -2.86
CA TRP A 137 -12.15 -1.54 -3.40
C TRP A 137 -11.56 -1.11 -4.74
N GLU A 138 -12.40 -1.04 -5.78
CA GLU A 138 -12.01 -0.43 -7.05
C GLU A 138 -12.08 1.09 -6.89
N MET A 139 -10.92 1.75 -7.00
CA MET A 139 -10.77 3.20 -6.85
C MET A 139 -10.32 3.82 -8.19
N PRO A 140 -11.27 4.18 -9.07
CA PRO A 140 -10.96 4.74 -10.39
C PRO A 140 -10.63 6.23 -10.32
N PHE A 141 -9.74 6.66 -11.21
CA PHE A 141 -9.32 8.07 -11.39
C PHE A 141 -9.03 8.34 -12.88
N ARG A 142 -9.24 9.58 -13.34
CA ARG A 142 -9.18 9.93 -14.77
C ARG A 142 -7.86 10.55 -15.21
N LYS A 143 -7.12 11.17 -14.31
CA LYS A 143 -5.90 11.94 -14.57
C LYS A 143 -4.75 11.44 -13.72
N SER A 144 -4.97 11.34 -12.41
CA SER A 144 -3.91 10.99 -11.46
C SER A 144 -4.45 10.44 -10.16
N ALA A 145 -3.61 9.73 -9.43
CA ALA A 145 -3.87 9.27 -8.07
C ALA A 145 -2.62 9.47 -7.21
N ARG A 146 -2.81 10.02 -6.02
CA ARG A 146 -1.74 10.14 -5.03
C ARG A 146 -2.19 9.49 -3.73
N LEU A 147 -1.42 8.54 -3.22
CA LEU A 147 -1.63 7.95 -1.91
C LEU A 147 -0.48 8.34 -0.99
N THR A 148 -0.80 8.81 0.20
CA THR A 148 0.19 9.17 1.22
C THR A 148 -0.14 8.50 2.54
N ILE A 149 0.87 8.31 3.36
CA ILE A 149 0.72 7.86 4.74
C ILE A 149 1.53 8.79 5.65
N GLU A 150 0.90 9.27 6.71
CA GLU A 150 1.51 10.15 7.71
C GLU A 150 1.64 9.41 9.03
N ASN A 151 2.78 9.57 9.70
CA ASN A 151 3.02 9.03 11.03
C ASN A 151 2.84 10.10 12.11
N LEU A 152 1.71 10.08 12.80
CA LEU A 152 1.40 11.00 13.91
C LEU A 152 2.04 10.60 15.24
N SER A 153 2.80 9.50 15.29
CA SER A 153 3.42 9.03 16.52
C SER A 153 4.79 9.67 16.78
N THR A 154 5.31 9.45 17.99
CA THR A 154 6.68 9.81 18.38
C THR A 154 7.70 8.70 18.10
N GLU A 155 7.28 7.60 17.46
CA GLU A 155 8.10 6.42 17.18
C GLU A 155 8.19 6.18 15.68
N SER A 156 9.28 5.56 15.21
CA SER A 156 9.37 5.19 13.81
C SER A 156 8.50 3.98 13.52
N ALA A 157 7.67 4.07 12.48
CA ALA A 157 6.85 2.96 12.01
C ALA A 157 7.55 2.22 10.88
N VAL A 158 7.41 0.90 10.85
CA VAL A 158 7.77 0.06 9.69
C VAL A 158 6.48 -0.34 9.00
N LEU A 159 6.38 -0.06 7.70
CA LEU A 159 5.22 -0.38 6.86
C LEU A 159 5.63 -1.22 5.65
#